data_AF-A0A6C0ENS9-F1
#
_entry.id   AF-A0A6C0ENS9-F1
#
_cell.length_a   1.000
_cell.length_b   1.000
_cell.length_c   1.000
_cell.angle_alpha   90.00
_cell.angle_beta   90.00
_cell.angle_gamma   90.00
#
_symmetry.space_group_name_H-M   'P 1'
#
loop_
_entity.id
_entity.type
_entity.pdbx_description
1 polymer ?
#
loop_
_entity_poly.entity_id
_entity_poly.type
_entity_poly.pdbx_seq_one_letter_code
_entity_poly.pdbx_strand_id
1 'polypeptide(L)'
;MNDIVLSEFDFNDISFSRPDHISKKITLFNVKYKSKKFIIQTPKLITHAPLFNTNNCSGSMKFSIYNSTFCPISKKFLKNIESIDKFIKSKASYFWEKCNRSKNNRKFVPSIYTKPNINPSFYCNIQMYRYQPTISIFDHNKNPQPFNYLIPYSKAYSLIMLESVWVKSGKIGLNWTVLQMKVYLPIYKINECLIRDEEDIENDIINANNLHNDIINANDNNPNHIIIKDHPKYKRFFDMKRFGIPEIVIITKMKNENLNSDYLSQPNYKIIINTTQIITSSPNFLGQISNKSCILRKTEPVINKDKDKDKDTEHPYKASLEEILMIKSKLKKRLL
;
A
#
# COMPACT_ATOMS: atom_id res chain seq x y z
N MET A 1 24.64 -26.28 -10.53
CA MET A 1 25.11 -25.47 -11.68
C MET A 1 24.87 -24.01 -11.36
N ASN A 2 25.80 -23.11 -11.68
CA ASN A 2 25.62 -21.68 -11.39
C ASN A 2 24.80 -21.04 -12.53
N ASP A 3 23.58 -20.61 -12.19
CA ASP A 3 22.80 -19.68 -13.01
C ASP A 3 23.53 -18.32 -13.06
N ILE A 4 23.43 -17.61 -14.18
CA ILE A 4 24.14 -16.35 -14.41
C ILE A 4 23.09 -15.25 -14.62
N VAL A 5 23.25 -14.14 -13.90
CA VAL A 5 22.45 -12.93 -14.11
C VAL A 5 23.03 -12.17 -15.31
N LEU A 6 22.24 -12.03 -16.37
CA LEU A 6 22.67 -11.40 -17.61
C LEU A 6 22.57 -9.88 -17.49
N SER A 7 23.70 -9.19 -17.68
CA SER A 7 23.76 -7.74 -17.88
C SER A 7 23.43 -7.38 -19.34
N GLU A 8 23.94 -8.18 -20.27
CA GLU A 8 23.77 -8.07 -21.73
C GLU A 8 23.60 -9.49 -22.33
N PHE A 9 22.94 -9.59 -23.48
CA PHE A 9 22.54 -10.87 -24.08
C PHE A 9 22.32 -10.74 -25.59
N ASP A 10 22.60 -11.81 -26.34
CA ASP A 10 22.19 -11.95 -27.75
C ASP A 10 20.84 -12.67 -27.85
N PHE A 11 20.00 -12.27 -28.81
CA PHE A 11 18.75 -12.94 -29.13
C PHE A 11 18.98 -14.30 -29.82
N ASN A 12 20.12 -14.50 -30.49
CA ASN A 12 20.45 -15.78 -31.14
C ASN A 12 20.67 -16.92 -30.12
N ASP A 13 21.11 -16.58 -28.91
CA ASP A 13 21.32 -17.51 -27.80
C ASP A 13 20.02 -17.96 -27.10
N ILE A 14 18.87 -17.37 -27.49
CA ILE A 14 17.56 -17.68 -26.93
C ILE A 14 16.96 -18.90 -27.65
N SER A 15 16.71 -19.95 -26.88
CA SER A 15 16.14 -21.22 -27.32
C SER A 15 14.82 -21.52 -26.60
N PHE A 16 13.95 -22.30 -27.26
CA PHE A 16 12.61 -22.64 -26.78
C PHE A 16 12.46 -24.15 -26.67
N SER A 17 11.75 -24.61 -25.64
CA SER A 17 11.41 -26.03 -25.49
C SER A 17 10.41 -26.50 -26.55
N ARG A 18 10.19 -27.83 -26.61
CA ARG A 18 8.96 -28.39 -27.17
C ARG A 18 7.73 -27.79 -26.44
N PRO A 19 6.56 -27.67 -27.10
CA PRO A 19 5.36 -27.13 -26.46
C PRO A 19 4.89 -27.99 -25.29
N ASP A 20 4.50 -27.34 -24.20
CA ASP A 20 3.87 -27.95 -23.03
C ASP A 20 2.38 -27.54 -22.98
N HIS A 21 1.48 -28.53 -22.92
CA HIS A 21 0.05 -28.37 -23.17
C HIS A 21 -0.78 -28.38 -21.88
N ILE A 22 -0.61 -27.35 -21.05
CA ILE A 22 -1.35 -27.12 -19.79
C ILE A 22 -2.87 -27.24 -19.97
N SER A 23 -3.43 -26.85 -21.13
CA SER A 23 -4.82 -27.19 -21.50
C SER A 23 -5.07 -27.04 -23.00
N LYS A 24 -6.25 -27.49 -23.48
CA LYS A 24 -6.74 -27.24 -24.86
C LYS A 24 -6.60 -25.77 -25.30
N LYS A 25 -6.70 -24.80 -24.36
CA LYS A 25 -6.61 -23.35 -24.62
C LYS A 25 -5.27 -22.70 -24.24
N ILE A 26 -4.35 -23.39 -23.55
CA ILE A 26 -3.09 -22.82 -23.02
C ILE A 26 -1.92 -23.76 -23.36
N THR A 27 -0.91 -23.21 -24.04
CA THR A 27 0.35 -23.90 -24.33
C THR A 27 1.51 -23.01 -23.88
N LEU A 28 2.56 -23.60 -23.30
CA LEU A 28 3.78 -22.92 -22.87
C LEU A 28 4.99 -23.40 -23.70
N PHE A 29 5.98 -22.52 -23.86
CA PHE A 29 7.28 -22.84 -24.44
C PHE A 29 8.35 -22.29 -23.50
N ASN A 30 9.05 -23.16 -22.78
CA ASN A 30 10.02 -22.76 -21.76
C ASN A 30 11.25 -22.14 -22.44
N VAL A 31 11.70 -21.01 -21.92
CA VAL A 31 12.79 -20.21 -22.50
C VAL A 31 14.12 -20.58 -21.85
N LYS A 32 15.17 -20.71 -22.68
CA LYS A 32 16.54 -20.92 -22.24
C LYS A 32 17.50 -19.97 -22.93
N TYR A 33 18.55 -19.57 -22.22
CA TYR A 33 19.68 -18.79 -22.73
C TYR A 33 20.96 -19.60 -22.57
N LYS A 34 21.67 -19.93 -23.67
CA LYS A 34 22.85 -20.83 -23.64
C LYS A 34 22.60 -22.10 -22.80
N SER A 35 21.46 -22.75 -23.04
CA SER A 35 20.94 -23.92 -22.29
C SER A 35 20.62 -23.72 -20.79
N LYS A 36 20.90 -22.56 -20.20
CA LYS A 36 20.55 -22.15 -18.83
C LYS A 36 19.22 -21.38 -18.78
N LYS A 37 18.76 -20.99 -17.58
CA LYS A 37 17.61 -20.08 -17.39
C LYS A 37 17.95 -18.69 -17.94
N PHE A 38 16.98 -18.00 -18.54
CA PHE A 38 17.12 -16.59 -18.90
C PHE A 38 16.81 -15.73 -17.68
N ILE A 39 17.83 -15.20 -16.99
CA ILE A 39 17.68 -14.36 -15.79
C ILE A 39 18.35 -13.01 -16.02
N ILE A 40 17.64 -11.92 -15.74
CA ILE A 40 18.14 -10.53 -15.80
C ILE A 40 17.83 -9.80 -14.49
N GLN A 41 18.62 -8.77 -14.19
CA GLN A 41 18.38 -7.87 -13.06
C GLN A 41 17.60 -6.63 -13.51
N THR A 42 16.57 -6.24 -12.77
CA THR A 42 15.88 -4.96 -12.99
C THR A 42 16.73 -3.78 -12.47
N PRO A 43 16.55 -2.57 -13.01
CA PRO A 43 16.90 -1.34 -12.29
C PRO A 43 16.08 -1.23 -10.99
N LYS A 44 16.28 -0.13 -10.25
CA LYS A 44 15.53 0.14 -9.01
C LYS A 44 14.10 0.58 -9.34
N LEU A 45 13.16 -0.37 -9.34
CA LEU A 45 11.75 -0.18 -9.70
C LEU A 45 10.88 0.06 -8.47
N ILE A 46 9.73 0.73 -8.63
CA ILE A 46 8.73 0.88 -7.56
C ILE A 46 7.81 -0.34 -7.56
N THR A 47 7.63 -0.98 -6.41
CA THR A 47 6.78 -2.16 -6.23
C THR A 47 5.39 -1.80 -5.72
N HIS A 48 4.35 -2.35 -6.34
CA HIS A 48 2.98 -2.28 -5.81
C HIS A 48 2.73 -3.44 -4.84
N ALA A 49 1.57 -3.45 -4.18
CA ALA A 49 1.13 -4.60 -3.40
C ALA A 49 1.11 -5.89 -4.27
N PRO A 50 1.57 -7.04 -3.75
CA PRO A 50 1.42 -8.32 -4.43
C PRO A 50 -0.06 -8.70 -4.52
N LEU A 51 -0.50 -9.14 -5.69
CA LEU A 51 -1.86 -9.59 -5.96
C LEU A 51 -1.90 -11.12 -5.99
N PHE A 52 -2.60 -11.71 -5.02
CA PHE A 52 -2.76 -13.16 -4.90
C PHE A 52 -4.17 -13.60 -5.32
N ASN A 53 -4.25 -14.68 -6.09
CA ASN A 53 -5.48 -15.39 -6.40
C ASN A 53 -5.50 -16.72 -5.65
N THR A 54 -6.28 -16.78 -4.56
CA THR A 54 -6.47 -17.94 -3.69
C THR A 54 -6.91 -19.18 -4.47
N ASN A 55 -7.83 -19.02 -5.42
CA ASN A 55 -8.47 -20.12 -6.14
C ASN A 55 -7.50 -20.79 -7.13
N ASN A 56 -6.55 -20.03 -7.65
CA ASN A 56 -5.62 -20.47 -8.70
C ASN A 56 -4.16 -20.57 -8.23
N CYS A 57 -3.90 -20.57 -6.92
CA CYS A 57 -2.56 -20.70 -6.32
C CYS A 57 -1.49 -19.80 -6.98
N SER A 58 -1.85 -18.55 -7.32
CA SER A 58 -1.02 -17.67 -8.15
C SER A 58 -0.84 -16.30 -7.51
N GLY A 59 0.42 -15.87 -7.38
CA GLY A 59 0.79 -14.51 -7.02
C GLY A 59 1.31 -13.74 -8.22
N SER A 60 1.08 -12.43 -8.25
CA SER A 60 1.66 -11.51 -9.24
C SER A 60 2.06 -10.19 -8.60
N MET A 61 3.14 -9.59 -9.10
CA MET A 61 3.62 -8.28 -8.69
C MET A 61 3.66 -7.34 -9.88
N LYS A 62 3.11 -6.13 -9.67
CA LYS A 62 3.27 -5.01 -10.58
C LYS A 62 4.46 -4.16 -10.13
N PHE A 63 5.35 -3.88 -11.07
CA PHE A 63 6.42 -2.90 -10.96
C PHE A 63 6.06 -1.64 -11.78
N SER A 64 6.39 -0.46 -11.27
CA SER A 64 6.34 0.80 -12.02
C SER A 64 7.74 1.34 -12.28
N ILE A 65 8.00 1.65 -13.54
CA ILE A 65 9.29 2.10 -14.05
C ILE A 65 9.33 3.63 -14.00
N TYR A 66 9.46 4.16 -12.78
CA TYR A 66 9.49 5.59 -12.50
C TYR A 66 10.68 6.27 -13.19
N ASN A 67 10.45 7.49 -13.70
CA ASN A 67 11.43 8.30 -14.43
C ASN A 67 12.11 7.56 -15.60
N SER A 68 11.38 6.68 -16.31
CA SER A 68 11.88 5.96 -17.50
C SER A 68 12.43 6.88 -18.61
N THR A 69 11.93 8.12 -18.69
CA THR A 69 12.38 9.15 -19.65
C THR A 69 13.78 9.68 -19.31
N PHE A 70 14.06 9.87 -18.01
CA PHE A 70 15.21 10.61 -17.47
C PHE A 70 16.32 9.71 -16.95
N CYS A 71 16.01 8.54 -16.37
CA CYS A 71 17.01 7.61 -15.84
C CYS A 71 17.57 6.73 -16.98
N PRO A 72 18.87 6.82 -17.34
CA PRO A 72 19.44 6.05 -18.45
C PRO A 72 19.37 4.54 -18.24
N ILE A 73 19.49 4.07 -16.99
CA ILE A 73 19.42 2.65 -16.63
C ILE A 73 17.99 2.12 -16.83
N SER A 74 16.97 2.85 -16.38
CA SER A 74 15.57 2.52 -16.63
C SER A 74 15.24 2.53 -18.13
N LYS A 75 15.84 3.45 -18.89
CA LYS A 75 15.68 3.58 -20.35
C LYS A 75 16.35 2.43 -21.12
N LYS A 76 17.54 1.98 -20.70
CA LYS A 76 18.21 0.77 -21.24
C LYS A 76 17.37 -0.48 -20.93
N PHE A 77 16.89 -0.63 -19.69
CA PHE A 77 16.02 -1.74 -19.31
C PHE A 77 14.73 -1.78 -20.15
N LEU A 78 14.05 -0.65 -20.34
CA LEU A 78 12.83 -0.58 -21.16
C LEU A 78 13.10 -1.03 -22.61
N LYS A 79 14.15 -0.49 -23.25
CA LYS A 79 14.59 -0.90 -24.59
C LYS A 79 14.95 -2.39 -24.67
N ASN A 80 15.57 -2.95 -23.64
CA ASN A 80 15.93 -4.37 -23.60
C ASN A 80 14.66 -5.25 -23.57
N ILE A 81 13.68 -4.95 -22.71
CA ILE A 81 12.41 -5.68 -22.66
C ILE A 81 11.62 -5.52 -23.97
N GLU A 82 11.53 -4.31 -24.53
CA GLU A 82 10.90 -4.07 -25.84
C GLU A 82 11.57 -4.85 -26.98
N SER A 83 12.89 -5.07 -26.90
CA SER A 83 13.63 -5.82 -27.92
C SER A 83 13.41 -7.33 -27.79
N ILE A 84 13.29 -7.85 -26.56
CA ILE A 84 12.81 -9.21 -26.31
C ILE A 84 11.38 -9.37 -26.85
N ASP A 85 10.46 -8.45 -26.54
CA ASP A 85 9.09 -8.48 -27.06
C ASP A 85 9.07 -8.49 -28.60
N LYS A 86 9.89 -7.66 -29.26
CA LYS A 86 10.03 -7.63 -30.73
C LYS A 86 10.58 -8.95 -31.30
N PHE A 87 11.59 -9.55 -30.67
CA PHE A 87 12.14 -10.85 -31.08
C PHE A 87 11.12 -11.98 -30.94
N ILE A 88 10.41 -12.06 -29.82
CA ILE A 88 9.39 -13.10 -29.61
C ILE A 88 8.20 -12.90 -30.56
N LYS A 89 7.84 -11.63 -30.85
CA LYS A 89 6.83 -11.28 -31.85
C LYS A 89 7.24 -11.68 -33.28
N SER A 90 8.52 -11.60 -33.66
CA SER A 90 8.97 -12.07 -34.97
C SER A 90 8.99 -13.61 -35.06
N LYS A 91 9.27 -14.30 -33.94
CA LYS A 91 9.12 -15.76 -33.82
C LYS A 91 7.67 -16.24 -33.64
N ALA A 92 6.66 -15.36 -33.70
CA ALA A 92 5.26 -15.71 -33.43
C ALA A 92 4.73 -16.87 -34.30
N SER A 93 5.05 -16.90 -35.60
CA SER A 93 4.62 -17.94 -36.54
C SER A 93 4.92 -19.35 -36.04
N TYR A 94 6.18 -19.58 -35.65
CA TYR A 94 6.68 -20.84 -35.09
C TYR A 94 5.84 -21.32 -33.90
N PHE A 95 5.57 -20.46 -32.91
CA PHE A 95 4.81 -20.86 -31.72
C PHE A 95 3.38 -21.28 -32.07
N TRP A 96 2.73 -20.59 -33.01
CA TRP A 96 1.36 -20.94 -33.42
C TRP A 96 1.28 -22.22 -34.25
N GLU A 97 2.26 -22.44 -35.12
CA GLU A 97 2.37 -23.66 -35.93
C GLU A 97 2.67 -24.88 -35.04
N LYS A 98 3.56 -24.75 -34.05
CA LYS A 98 3.75 -25.78 -33.00
C LYS A 98 2.54 -25.97 -32.08
N CYS A 99 1.57 -25.06 -32.07
CA CYS A 99 0.30 -25.22 -31.35
C CYS A 99 -0.82 -25.85 -32.20
N ASN A 100 -0.62 -26.12 -33.50
CA ASN A 100 -1.68 -26.48 -34.45
C ASN A 100 -2.88 -25.50 -34.44
N ARG A 101 -2.62 -24.18 -34.33
CA ARG A 101 -3.67 -23.14 -34.23
C ARG A 101 -3.69 -22.21 -35.46
N SER A 102 -4.92 -21.86 -35.88
CA SER A 102 -5.23 -21.02 -37.04
C SER A 102 -4.41 -19.71 -37.12
N LYS A 103 -4.29 -19.15 -38.33
CA LYS A 103 -3.52 -17.91 -38.57
C LYS A 103 -4.29 -16.62 -38.21
N ASN A 104 -5.61 -16.72 -37.99
CA ASN A 104 -6.51 -15.58 -37.85
C ASN A 104 -6.54 -15.01 -36.40
N ASN A 105 -6.82 -13.70 -36.27
CA ASN A 105 -7.00 -12.97 -34.99
C ASN A 105 -5.89 -13.17 -33.94
N ARG A 106 -4.63 -13.26 -34.37
CA ARG A 106 -3.46 -13.37 -33.50
C ARG A 106 -3.08 -12.01 -32.88
N LYS A 107 -3.02 -11.92 -31.55
CA LYS A 107 -2.58 -10.71 -30.82
C LYS A 107 -1.36 -10.97 -29.94
N PHE A 108 -0.28 -10.22 -30.15
CA PHE A 108 0.83 -10.15 -29.20
C PHE A 108 0.44 -9.27 -28.00
N VAL A 109 0.79 -9.72 -26.80
CA VAL A 109 0.61 -8.99 -25.53
C VAL A 109 2.00 -8.60 -25.03
N PRO A 110 2.33 -7.30 -24.95
CA PRO A 110 3.65 -6.85 -24.53
C PRO A 110 3.89 -7.10 -23.04
N SER A 111 5.17 -7.21 -22.69
CA SER A 111 5.64 -7.30 -21.31
C SER A 111 5.46 -5.97 -20.57
N ILE A 112 5.70 -4.85 -21.26
CA ILE A 112 5.54 -3.49 -20.75
C ILE A 112 4.16 -2.93 -21.14
N TYR A 113 3.46 -2.37 -20.16
CA TYR A 113 2.17 -1.70 -20.31
C TYR A 113 2.35 -0.19 -20.13
N THR A 114 2.24 0.55 -21.23
CA THR A 114 2.21 2.01 -21.23
C THR A 114 0.77 2.53 -21.32
N LYS A 115 0.51 3.68 -20.69
CA LYS A 115 -0.69 4.50 -20.86
C LYS A 115 -0.25 5.97 -20.95
N PRO A 116 -1.01 6.85 -21.62
CA PRO A 116 -0.77 8.29 -21.53
C PRO A 116 -0.68 8.74 -20.07
N ASN A 117 0.25 9.65 -19.77
CA ASN A 117 0.45 10.28 -18.47
C ASN A 117 0.73 9.34 -17.27
N ILE A 118 1.04 8.06 -17.50
CA ILE A 118 1.30 7.07 -16.44
C ILE A 118 2.63 6.35 -16.71
N ASN A 119 3.47 6.25 -15.67
CA ASN A 119 4.75 5.54 -15.73
C ASN A 119 4.58 4.09 -16.24
N PRO A 120 5.47 3.60 -17.14
CA PRO A 120 5.39 2.24 -17.67
C PRO A 120 5.29 1.20 -16.56
N SER A 121 4.34 0.27 -16.71
CA SER A 121 4.09 -0.80 -15.75
C SER A 121 4.53 -2.15 -16.31
N PHE A 122 5.18 -2.95 -15.48
CA PHE A 122 5.69 -4.28 -15.82
C PHE A 122 5.14 -5.28 -14.81
N TYR A 123 4.72 -6.45 -15.27
CA TYR A 123 4.08 -7.47 -14.44
C TYR A 123 4.91 -8.74 -14.43
N CYS A 124 5.11 -9.30 -13.24
CA CYS A 124 5.73 -10.62 -13.06
C CYS A 124 4.89 -11.49 -12.15
N ASN A 125 4.98 -12.80 -12.32
CA ASN A 125 4.43 -13.78 -11.39
C ASN A 125 5.37 -13.97 -10.18
N ILE A 126 4.79 -14.37 -9.06
CA ILE A 126 5.48 -14.82 -7.85
C ILE A 126 5.31 -16.33 -7.81
N GLN A 127 6.39 -17.08 -7.59
CA GLN A 127 6.31 -18.54 -7.47
C GLN A 127 5.53 -18.91 -6.20
N MET A 128 4.73 -19.96 -6.25
CA MET A 128 3.88 -20.39 -5.14
C MET A 128 4.17 -21.86 -4.81
N TYR A 129 4.46 -22.15 -3.54
CA TYR A 129 4.66 -23.51 -3.03
C TYR A 129 3.74 -23.72 -1.82
N ARG A 130 2.91 -24.77 -1.84
CA ARG A 130 1.91 -25.05 -0.78
C ARG A 130 1.12 -23.79 -0.34
N TYR A 131 0.58 -23.05 -1.33
CA TYR A 131 -0.16 -21.80 -1.15
C TYR A 131 0.64 -20.59 -0.60
N GLN A 132 1.95 -20.72 -0.38
CA GLN A 132 2.83 -19.64 0.12
C GLN A 132 3.72 -19.05 -0.98
N PRO A 133 3.97 -17.72 -0.99
CA PRO A 133 4.89 -17.09 -1.94
C PRO A 133 6.34 -17.51 -1.69
N THR A 134 6.96 -18.07 -2.73
CA THR A 134 8.36 -18.52 -2.74
C THR A 134 9.20 -17.48 -3.46
N ILE A 135 9.82 -16.57 -2.71
CA ILE A 135 10.65 -15.49 -3.24
C ILE A 135 11.68 -15.06 -2.19
N SER A 136 12.94 -14.91 -2.59
CA SER A 136 14.01 -14.52 -1.66
C SER A 136 14.05 -12.99 -1.52
N ILE A 137 13.54 -12.46 -0.40
CA ILE A 137 13.51 -11.02 -0.12
C ILE A 137 14.66 -10.66 0.82
N PHE A 138 15.34 -9.55 0.50
CA PHE A 138 16.45 -9.01 1.26
C PHE A 138 16.27 -7.50 1.48
N ASP A 139 16.79 -6.99 2.58
CA ASP A 139 16.81 -5.54 2.84
C ASP A 139 17.91 -4.78 2.08
N HIS A 140 18.04 -3.48 2.38
CA HIS A 140 19.07 -2.61 1.80
C HIS A 140 20.51 -2.99 2.18
N ASN A 141 20.71 -3.77 3.25
CA ASN A 141 22.01 -4.28 3.73
C ASN A 141 22.32 -5.71 3.27
N LYS A 142 21.37 -6.36 2.58
CA LYS A 142 21.39 -7.77 2.15
C LYS A 142 21.10 -8.80 3.26
N ASN A 143 20.49 -8.41 4.38
CA ASN A 143 19.96 -9.42 5.32
C ASN A 143 18.68 -10.04 4.73
N PRO A 144 18.42 -11.35 4.93
CA PRO A 144 17.16 -11.96 4.52
C PRO A 144 15.99 -11.39 5.32
N GLN A 145 14.84 -11.23 4.67
CA GLN A 145 13.64 -10.66 5.27
C GLN A 145 12.38 -11.49 4.92
N PRO A 146 11.38 -11.55 5.82
CA PRO A 146 10.12 -12.26 5.57
C PRO A 146 9.26 -11.56 4.51
N PHE A 147 8.28 -12.28 3.94
CA PHE A 147 7.47 -11.75 2.83
C PHE A 147 6.69 -10.47 3.16
N ASN A 148 6.26 -10.29 4.41
CA ASN A 148 5.56 -9.09 4.88
C ASN A 148 6.47 -7.84 4.98
N TYR A 149 7.79 -7.95 4.76
CA TYR A 149 8.68 -6.79 4.59
C TYR A 149 8.39 -6.01 3.29
N LEU A 150 7.72 -6.64 2.31
CA LEU A 150 7.47 -6.07 0.99
C LEU A 150 6.23 -5.15 0.96
N ILE A 151 6.35 -3.98 1.57
CA ILE A 151 5.27 -2.98 1.62
C ILE A 151 5.11 -2.20 0.29
N PRO A 152 3.91 -1.69 -0.05
CA PRO A 152 3.68 -0.92 -1.28
C PRO A 152 4.58 0.32 -1.39
N TYR A 153 4.84 0.75 -2.62
CA TYR A 153 5.71 1.88 -2.97
C TYR A 153 7.19 1.74 -2.57
N SER A 154 7.60 0.59 -2.01
CA SER A 154 9.02 0.22 -1.87
C SER A 154 9.75 0.27 -3.21
N LYS A 155 11.05 0.53 -3.15
CA LYS A 155 11.96 0.59 -4.30
C LYS A 155 12.85 -0.65 -4.30
N ALA A 156 12.72 -1.55 -5.27
CA ALA A 156 13.45 -2.81 -5.30
C ALA A 156 14.33 -2.96 -6.56
N TYR A 157 15.49 -3.58 -6.40
CA TYR A 157 16.13 -4.32 -7.50
C TYR A 157 15.63 -5.76 -7.44
N SER A 158 15.29 -6.35 -8.58
CA SER A 158 14.75 -7.71 -8.64
C SER A 158 15.56 -8.56 -9.62
N LEU A 159 15.79 -9.83 -9.29
CA LEU A 159 16.15 -10.85 -10.27
C LEU A 159 14.86 -11.44 -10.83
N ILE A 160 14.68 -11.28 -12.14
CA ILE A 160 13.52 -11.78 -12.87
C ILE A 160 13.97 -12.82 -13.91
N MET A 161 13.18 -13.87 -14.03
CA MET A 161 13.36 -14.94 -15.00
C MET A 161 12.35 -14.78 -16.13
N LEU A 162 12.81 -14.85 -17.39
CA LEU A 162 11.93 -15.14 -18.49
C LEU A 162 11.74 -16.67 -18.53
N GLU A 163 10.61 -17.11 -18.01
CA GLU A 163 10.33 -18.52 -17.76
C GLU A 163 9.79 -19.22 -19.02
N SER A 164 8.79 -18.63 -19.66
CA SER A 164 8.16 -19.21 -20.84
C SER A 164 7.48 -18.18 -21.75
N VAL A 165 7.29 -18.54 -23.02
CA VAL A 165 6.35 -17.90 -23.93
C VAL A 165 5.01 -18.62 -23.77
N TRP A 166 3.92 -17.90 -23.50
CA TRP A 166 2.59 -18.49 -23.36
C TRP A 166 1.71 -18.19 -24.57
N VAL A 167 0.88 -19.16 -24.95
CA VAL A 167 -0.04 -19.09 -26.09
C VAL A 167 -1.45 -19.46 -25.62
N LYS A 168 -2.30 -18.44 -25.43
CA LYS A 168 -3.64 -18.55 -24.81
C LYS A 168 -4.72 -17.84 -25.64
N SER A 169 -5.69 -18.61 -26.15
CA SER A 169 -6.89 -18.09 -26.83
C SER A 169 -6.62 -16.99 -27.89
N GLY A 170 -5.79 -17.27 -28.89
CA GLY A 170 -5.43 -16.31 -29.95
C GLY A 170 -4.44 -15.21 -29.51
N LYS A 171 -4.08 -15.16 -28.23
CA LYS A 171 -3.06 -14.26 -27.69
C LYS A 171 -1.74 -15.00 -27.42
N ILE A 172 -0.63 -14.32 -27.64
CA ILE A 172 0.73 -14.76 -27.28
C ILE A 172 1.40 -13.68 -26.43
N GLY A 173 2.19 -14.06 -25.44
CA GLY A 173 2.94 -13.14 -24.59
C GLY A 173 4.00 -13.86 -23.76
N LEU A 174 4.64 -13.12 -22.85
CA LEU A 174 5.73 -13.64 -22.01
C LEU A 174 5.28 -13.90 -20.57
N ASN A 175 5.87 -14.94 -19.97
CA ASN A 175 5.77 -15.26 -18.55
C ASN A 175 7.08 -14.84 -17.88
N TRP A 176 7.03 -13.72 -17.16
CA TRP A 176 8.13 -13.23 -16.33
C TRP A 176 7.86 -13.57 -14.87
N THR A 177 8.85 -14.11 -14.17
CA THR A 177 8.71 -14.61 -12.79
C THR A 177 9.81 -14.03 -11.90
N VAL A 178 9.45 -13.49 -10.73
CA VAL A 178 10.42 -12.91 -9.79
C VAL A 178 11.03 -14.01 -8.93
N LEU A 179 12.36 -14.02 -8.80
CA LEU A 179 13.10 -15.01 -8.00
C LEU A 179 13.62 -14.43 -6.68
N GLN A 180 14.16 -13.21 -6.74
CA GLN A 180 14.83 -12.54 -5.63
C GLN A 180 14.62 -11.02 -5.70
N MET A 181 14.52 -10.36 -4.55
CA MET A 181 14.37 -8.91 -4.46
C MET A 181 15.28 -8.32 -3.38
N LYS A 182 15.95 -7.21 -3.70
CA LYS A 182 16.62 -6.34 -2.72
C LYS A 182 15.78 -5.07 -2.54
N VAL A 183 15.08 -5.00 -1.41
CA VAL A 183 14.01 -4.05 -1.12
C VAL A 183 14.55 -2.88 -0.29
N TYR A 184 14.20 -1.67 -0.72
CA TYR A 184 14.36 -0.43 0.02
C TYR A 184 12.95 0.07 0.33
N LEU A 185 12.58 0.11 1.61
CA LEU A 185 11.27 0.59 2.05
C LEU A 185 11.04 2.05 1.58
N PRO A 186 9.78 2.48 1.36
CA PRO A 186 9.47 3.90 1.19
C PRO A 186 9.97 4.70 2.40
N ILE A 187 10.71 5.77 2.15
CA ILE A 187 11.20 6.66 3.21
C ILE A 187 10.08 7.66 3.52
N TYR A 188 9.21 7.29 4.44
CA TYR A 188 8.26 8.21 5.05
C TYR A 188 8.97 8.96 6.20
N LYS A 189 9.53 10.14 5.90
CA LYS A 189 10.14 11.00 6.93
C LYS A 189 9.44 12.36 6.98
N ILE A 190 8.49 12.46 7.90
CA ILE A 190 8.02 13.70 8.50
C ILE A 190 8.10 13.43 10.01
N ASN A 191 8.93 14.17 10.74
CA ASN A 191 9.21 13.87 12.15
C ASN A 191 8.14 14.43 13.10
N GLU A 192 7.52 15.55 12.71
CA GLU A 192 6.59 16.37 13.49
C GLU A 192 5.59 17.03 12.52
N CYS A 193 4.45 17.53 12.99
CA CYS A 193 3.59 18.40 12.17
C CYS A 193 4.18 19.81 12.14
N LEU A 194 4.92 20.14 11.08
CA LEU A 194 5.72 21.37 10.97
C LEU A 194 5.09 22.47 10.11
N ILE A 195 3.91 22.24 9.54
CA ILE A 195 3.15 23.28 8.86
C ILE A 195 2.32 23.99 9.94
N ARG A 196 2.60 25.29 10.11
CA ARG A 196 1.76 26.24 10.85
C ARG A 196 1.14 27.17 9.81
N ASP A 197 -0.18 27.30 9.84
CA ASP A 197 -0.93 28.15 8.92
C ASP A 197 -1.09 29.55 9.52
N GLU A 198 -1.63 30.51 8.76
CA GLU A 198 -2.12 31.78 9.31
C GLU A 198 -3.36 31.58 10.22
N GLU A 199 -3.43 30.54 11.08
CA GLU A 199 -4.39 30.37 12.20
C GLU A 199 -3.71 29.90 13.55
N ASP A 200 -2.41 30.22 13.76
CA ASP A 200 -1.51 30.00 14.93
C ASP A 200 -1.31 31.27 15.87
N ILE A 201 -0.62 32.39 15.49
CA ILE A 201 -0.19 33.60 16.29
C ILE A 201 -1.25 33.87 17.31
N GLU A 202 -2.40 34.37 16.90
CA GLU A 202 -3.27 35.10 17.80
C GLU A 202 -4.02 34.09 18.65
N ASN A 203 -4.24 32.85 18.21
CA ASN A 203 -4.62 31.76 19.13
C ASN A 203 -3.57 31.57 20.24
N ASP A 204 -2.28 31.38 19.95
CA ASP A 204 -1.28 31.09 20.98
C ASP A 204 -0.46 32.29 21.55
N ILE A 205 -0.69 33.52 21.05
CA ILE A 205 -0.52 34.81 21.73
C ILE A 205 -1.68 35.05 22.68
N ILE A 206 -2.93 34.77 22.29
CA ILE A 206 -4.08 34.86 23.22
C ILE A 206 -3.86 33.87 24.36
N ASN A 207 -3.44 32.63 24.09
CA ASN A 207 -3.09 31.67 25.13
C ASN A 207 -1.93 32.16 26.02
N ALA A 208 -0.89 32.80 25.46
CA ALA A 208 0.20 33.39 26.24
C ALA A 208 -0.26 34.57 27.14
N ASN A 209 -1.06 35.48 26.59
CA ASN A 209 -1.60 36.65 27.28
C ASN A 209 -2.59 36.25 28.39
N ASN A 210 -3.49 35.30 28.10
CA ASN A 210 -4.45 34.78 29.08
C ASN A 210 -3.72 34.09 30.25
N LEU A 211 -2.75 33.22 29.95
CA LEU A 211 -1.97 32.51 30.98
C LEU A 211 -1.18 33.47 31.88
N HIS A 212 -0.68 34.59 31.35
CA HIS A 212 -0.02 35.63 32.15
C HIS A 212 -0.99 36.30 33.14
N ASN A 213 -2.18 36.67 32.66
CA ASN A 213 -3.19 37.35 33.47
C ASN A 213 -3.82 36.43 34.53
N ASP A 214 -4.11 35.17 34.19
CA ASP A 214 -4.70 34.20 35.11
C ASP A 214 -3.77 33.89 36.30
N ILE A 215 -2.45 33.82 36.07
CA ILE A 215 -1.46 33.56 37.13
C ILE A 215 -1.34 34.74 38.11
N ILE A 216 -1.45 35.98 37.63
CA ILE A 216 -1.44 37.18 38.47
C ILE A 216 -2.73 37.24 39.32
N ASN A 217 -3.89 37.03 38.71
CA ASN A 217 -5.18 37.16 39.39
C ASN A 217 -5.49 36.02 40.38
N ALA A 218 -4.95 34.81 40.17
CA ALA A 218 -5.34 33.64 40.96
C ALA A 218 -4.68 33.51 42.35
N ASN A 219 -3.60 34.25 42.65
CA ASN A 219 -2.81 34.01 43.87
C ASN A 219 -3.15 34.90 45.07
N ASP A 220 -3.86 36.02 44.88
CA ASP A 220 -4.02 37.02 45.95
C ASP A 220 -5.25 36.86 46.87
N ASN A 221 -6.29 36.09 46.50
CA ASN A 221 -7.62 36.26 47.13
C ASN A 221 -8.49 34.99 47.42
N ASN A 222 -7.92 33.82 47.76
CA ASN A 222 -8.45 32.83 48.75
C ASN A 222 -7.71 31.46 48.71
N PRO A 223 -7.65 30.68 49.81
CA PRO A 223 -7.22 29.28 49.79
C PRO A 223 -8.28 28.38 49.12
N ASN A 224 -7.93 27.78 47.98
CA ASN A 224 -8.87 27.02 47.14
C ASN A 224 -9.27 25.65 47.75
N HIS A 225 -10.47 25.57 48.31
CA HIS A 225 -11.09 24.32 48.76
C HIS A 225 -11.80 23.58 47.60
N ILE A 226 -11.22 22.47 47.13
CA ILE A 226 -11.82 21.60 46.09
C ILE A 226 -12.54 20.40 46.72
N ILE A 227 -13.68 20.00 46.13
CA ILE A 227 -14.44 18.81 46.54
C ILE A 227 -13.71 17.55 46.07
N ILE A 228 -13.55 16.55 46.93
CA ILE A 228 -12.70 15.37 46.68
C ILE A 228 -13.08 14.56 45.43
N LYS A 229 -14.37 14.48 45.08
CA LYS A 229 -14.83 13.82 43.84
C LYS A 229 -14.30 14.48 42.56
N ASP A 230 -14.02 15.79 42.61
CA ASP A 230 -13.59 16.60 41.47
C ASP A 230 -12.06 16.83 41.47
N HIS A 231 -11.39 16.56 42.60
CA HIS A 231 -9.93 16.68 42.74
C HIS A 231 -9.21 15.76 41.72
N PRO A 232 -8.22 16.26 40.95
CA PRO A 232 -7.68 15.57 39.77
C PRO A 232 -7.08 14.18 40.09
N LYS A 233 -6.47 14.00 41.26
CA LYS A 233 -5.94 12.70 41.71
C LYS A 233 -7.03 11.68 42.12
N TYR A 234 -8.19 12.14 42.58
CA TYR A 234 -9.24 11.28 43.17
C TYR A 234 -10.39 10.96 42.21
N LYS A 235 -10.73 11.88 41.29
CA LYS A 235 -11.85 11.78 40.34
C LYS A 235 -11.99 10.42 39.65
N ARG A 236 -10.86 9.88 39.16
CA ARG A 236 -10.76 8.57 38.48
C ARG A 236 -11.37 7.41 39.27
N PHE A 237 -11.27 7.44 40.60
CA PHE A 237 -11.74 6.35 41.48
C PHE A 237 -13.25 6.43 41.71
N PHE A 238 -13.80 7.64 41.80
CA PHE A 238 -15.25 7.85 41.85
C PHE A 238 -15.92 7.44 40.53
N ASP A 239 -15.30 7.73 39.38
CA ASP A 239 -15.76 7.23 38.08
C ASP A 239 -15.70 5.68 38.02
N MET A 240 -14.64 5.04 38.50
CA MET A 240 -14.58 3.57 38.61
C MET A 240 -15.73 2.99 39.45
N LYS A 241 -16.10 3.63 40.57
CA LYS A 241 -17.24 3.24 41.42
C LYS A 241 -18.58 3.44 40.68
N ARG A 242 -18.70 4.52 39.90
CA ARG A 242 -19.88 4.82 39.05
C ARG A 242 -20.10 3.79 37.94
N PHE A 243 -19.04 3.17 37.42
CA PHE A 243 -19.12 2.11 36.42
C PHE A 243 -19.29 0.70 37.00
N GLY A 244 -19.69 0.57 38.28
CA GLY A 244 -20.07 -0.71 38.89
C GLY A 244 -18.90 -1.61 39.27
N ILE A 245 -17.66 -1.10 39.32
CA ILE A 245 -16.50 -1.86 39.77
C ILE A 245 -16.60 -2.08 41.30
N PRO A 246 -16.41 -3.32 41.82
CA PRO A 246 -16.50 -3.59 43.24
C PRO A 246 -15.55 -2.73 44.09
N GLU A 247 -16.10 -2.11 45.13
CA GLU A 247 -15.43 -1.08 45.94
C GLU A 247 -14.09 -1.54 46.54
N ILE A 248 -13.98 -2.82 46.93
CA ILE A 248 -12.73 -3.44 47.43
C ILE A 248 -11.58 -3.26 46.44
N VAL A 249 -11.82 -3.45 45.14
CA VAL A 249 -10.80 -3.30 44.08
C VAL A 249 -10.35 -1.84 43.94
N ILE A 250 -11.28 -0.90 44.12
CA ILE A 250 -11.02 0.54 44.04
C ILE A 250 -10.20 0.98 45.25
N ILE A 251 -10.58 0.57 46.46
CA ILE A 251 -9.85 0.83 47.71
C ILE A 251 -8.41 0.30 47.63
N THR A 252 -8.20 -0.93 47.16
CA THR A 252 -6.86 -1.50 46.95
C THR A 252 -6.03 -0.63 46.02
N LYS A 253 -6.62 -0.15 44.91
CA LYS A 253 -5.91 0.69 43.95
C LYS A 253 -5.60 2.10 44.49
N MET A 254 -6.50 2.71 45.27
CA MET A 254 -6.25 3.99 45.94
C MET A 254 -5.08 3.90 46.90
N LYS A 255 -5.03 2.82 47.71
CA LYS A 255 -3.91 2.57 48.64
C LYS A 255 -2.57 2.39 47.91
N ASN A 256 -2.57 1.69 46.76
CA ASN A 256 -1.37 1.56 45.92
C ASN A 256 -0.88 2.90 45.33
N GLU A 257 -1.77 3.86 45.09
CA GLU A 257 -1.43 5.22 44.64
C GLU A 257 -1.18 6.19 45.83
N ASN A 258 -1.05 5.66 47.06
CA ASN A 258 -0.89 6.39 48.34
C ASN A 258 -1.99 7.45 48.61
N LEU A 259 -3.20 7.17 48.14
CA LEU A 259 -4.38 8.01 48.37
C LEU A 259 -5.24 7.45 49.51
N ASN A 260 -5.81 8.33 50.32
CA ASN A 260 -6.67 7.92 51.43
C ASN A 260 -7.97 7.31 50.88
N SER A 261 -8.22 6.04 51.19
CA SER A 261 -9.38 5.26 50.75
C SER A 261 -10.71 5.78 51.30
N ASP A 262 -10.69 6.41 52.46
CA ASP A 262 -11.90 6.61 53.28
C ASP A 262 -12.80 7.70 52.66
N TYR A 263 -12.21 8.57 51.85
CA TYR A 263 -12.92 9.54 51.02
C TYR A 263 -13.82 8.91 49.95
N LEU A 264 -13.64 7.64 49.57
CA LEU A 264 -14.51 6.93 48.62
C LEU A 264 -15.95 6.74 49.18
N SER A 265 -16.10 6.82 50.51
CA SER A 265 -17.38 6.87 51.23
C SER A 265 -17.88 8.29 51.49
N GLN A 266 -17.06 9.33 51.25
CA GLN A 266 -17.36 10.74 51.56
C GLN A 266 -17.13 11.67 50.35
N PRO A 267 -17.86 11.50 49.24
CA PRO A 267 -17.60 12.18 47.97
C PRO A 267 -17.71 13.72 48.00
N ASN A 268 -18.34 14.29 49.05
CA ASN A 268 -18.56 15.73 49.19
C ASN A 268 -17.57 16.42 50.16
N TYR A 269 -16.55 15.71 50.67
CA TYR A 269 -15.50 16.29 51.52
C TYR A 269 -14.67 17.34 50.75
N LYS A 270 -14.22 18.42 51.42
CA LYS A 270 -13.47 19.53 50.80
C LYS A 270 -12.04 19.60 51.33
N ILE A 271 -11.05 19.77 50.45
CA ILE A 271 -9.62 19.87 50.79
C ILE A 271 -9.00 21.11 50.13
N ILE A 272 -8.12 21.81 50.86
CA ILE A 272 -7.37 22.98 50.35
C ILE A 272 -6.25 22.52 49.41
N ILE A 273 -6.06 23.22 48.29
CA ILE A 273 -4.91 23.05 47.39
C ILE A 273 -4.03 24.30 47.43
N ASN A 274 -2.73 24.11 47.72
CA ASN A 274 -1.71 25.15 47.56
C ASN A 274 -1.12 25.06 46.14
N THR A 275 -1.10 26.18 45.41
CA THR A 275 -0.89 26.26 43.95
C THR A 275 0.49 25.75 43.46
N THR A 276 1.49 25.67 44.35
CA THR A 276 2.90 25.45 44.02
C THR A 276 3.26 24.08 43.43
N GLN A 277 2.32 23.14 43.28
CA GLN A 277 2.55 21.81 42.67
C GLN A 277 2.12 21.68 41.19
N ILE A 278 1.65 22.75 40.54
CA ILE A 278 1.01 22.66 39.21
C ILE A 278 2.00 22.85 38.04
N ILE A 279 3.13 23.54 38.24
CA ILE A 279 3.97 24.06 37.13
C ILE A 279 4.92 23.01 36.51
N THR A 280 5.24 21.91 37.20
CA THR A 280 6.30 20.96 36.79
C THR A 280 5.89 19.93 35.72
N SER A 281 4.83 20.17 34.93
CA SER A 281 4.35 19.22 33.90
C SER A 281 3.81 19.85 32.61
N SER A 282 4.49 20.89 32.10
CA SER A 282 4.24 21.45 30.76
C SER A 282 5.54 21.74 30.02
N PRO A 283 5.56 21.52 28.69
CA PRO A 283 6.25 22.42 27.77
C PRO A 283 5.34 22.83 26.60
N ASN A 284 5.05 24.13 26.48
CA ASN A 284 4.33 24.71 25.33
C ASN A 284 5.32 25.40 24.39
N PHE A 285 5.19 25.20 23.06
CA PHE A 285 6.02 25.88 22.05
C PHE A 285 5.30 26.21 20.72
N LEU A 286 3.99 25.95 20.59
CA LEU A 286 3.18 26.61 19.55
C LEU A 286 2.68 27.95 20.11
N GLY A 287 2.67 29.00 19.26
CA GLY A 287 2.69 30.41 19.68
C GLY A 287 2.71 31.57 18.63
N GLN A 288 2.65 31.43 17.27
CA GLN A 288 3.20 32.46 16.30
C GLN A 288 2.83 32.64 14.75
N ILE A 289 1.69 32.27 14.11
CA ILE A 289 1.08 32.90 12.82
C ILE A 289 -0.52 33.00 12.69
N SER A 290 -1.39 34.05 12.94
CA SER A 290 -2.91 33.86 12.88
C SER A 290 -4.06 34.79 12.39
N ASN A 291 -4.29 36.09 12.70
CA ASN A 291 -5.63 36.68 12.34
C ASN A 291 -5.67 37.20 10.91
N LYS A 292 -5.23 36.31 10.02
CA LYS A 292 -5.24 36.44 8.57
C LYS A 292 -5.90 35.19 8.00
N SER A 293 -7.22 35.17 8.17
CA SER A 293 -8.10 34.21 7.52
C SER A 293 -7.91 34.31 6.00
N CYS A 294 -7.17 33.35 5.47
CA CYS A 294 -6.70 33.34 4.08
C CYS A 294 -7.86 32.98 3.13
N ILE A 295 -8.71 33.97 2.79
CA ILE A 295 -9.89 33.78 1.94
C ILE A 295 -9.46 33.39 0.51
N LEU A 296 -9.48 32.07 0.24
CA LEU A 296 -9.33 31.51 -1.09
C LEU A 296 -10.48 31.98 -2.00
N ARG A 297 -10.16 32.93 -2.89
CA ARG A 297 -11.09 33.39 -3.94
C ARG A 297 -11.48 32.23 -4.83
N LYS A 298 -12.79 31.99 -4.97
CA LYS A 298 -13.33 31.02 -5.93
C LYS A 298 -12.99 31.48 -7.35
N THR A 299 -12.00 30.84 -7.98
CA THR A 299 -11.79 30.93 -9.43
C THR A 299 -12.88 30.15 -10.14
N GLU A 300 -13.57 30.76 -11.10
CA GLU A 300 -14.51 30.03 -11.95
C GLU A 300 -13.77 28.95 -12.78
N PRO A 301 -14.36 27.77 -12.99
CA PRO A 301 -13.73 26.71 -13.76
C PRO A 301 -13.63 27.12 -15.23
N VAL A 302 -12.43 27.05 -15.81
CA VAL A 302 -12.22 27.29 -17.24
C VAL A 302 -12.88 26.16 -18.04
N ILE A 303 -14.08 26.42 -18.57
CA ILE A 303 -14.84 25.46 -19.38
C ILE A 303 -14.23 25.40 -20.79
N ASN A 304 -13.15 24.64 -20.94
CA ASN A 304 -12.70 24.20 -22.26
C ASN A 304 -13.75 23.28 -22.87
N LYS A 305 -14.44 23.77 -23.91
CA LYS A 305 -15.43 23.01 -24.68
C LYS A 305 -14.74 22.07 -25.69
N ASP A 306 -13.98 21.11 -25.18
CA ASP A 306 -13.48 20.01 -26.00
C ASP A 306 -14.66 19.14 -26.47
N LYS A 307 -14.74 18.94 -27.78
CA LYS A 307 -15.82 18.18 -28.44
C LYS A 307 -15.55 16.67 -28.35
N ASP A 308 -15.62 16.13 -27.14
CA ASP A 308 -15.61 14.68 -26.98
C ASP A 308 -16.87 14.06 -27.61
N LYS A 309 -16.70 12.96 -28.31
CA LYS A 309 -17.79 12.24 -28.96
C LYS A 309 -18.37 11.23 -27.99
N ASP A 310 -19.69 11.20 -27.88
CA ASP A 310 -20.39 10.17 -27.12
C ASP A 310 -19.90 8.77 -27.49
N LYS A 311 -19.56 8.01 -26.45
CA LYS A 311 -19.32 6.58 -26.51
C LYS A 311 -20.24 5.96 -25.50
N ASP A 312 -21.20 5.18 -25.97
CA ASP A 312 -22.17 4.49 -25.14
C ASP A 312 -21.45 3.68 -24.05
N THR A 313 -21.55 4.15 -22.81
CA THR A 313 -21.11 3.38 -21.66
C THR A 313 -22.15 2.31 -21.39
N GLU A 314 -21.93 1.12 -21.96
CA GLU A 314 -22.76 -0.07 -21.72
C GLU A 314 -23.02 -0.26 -20.22
N HIS A 315 -24.22 0.08 -19.76
CA HIS A 315 -24.62 -0.21 -18.39
C HIS A 315 -24.67 -1.73 -18.19
N PRO A 316 -24.19 -2.24 -17.03
CA PRO A 316 -24.15 -3.69 -16.81
C PRO A 316 -25.57 -4.26 -16.83
N TYR A 317 -25.81 -5.18 -17.78
CA TYR A 317 -27.12 -5.77 -18.03
C TYR A 317 -27.71 -6.39 -16.76
N LYS A 318 -28.91 -5.94 -16.40
CA LYS A 318 -29.62 -6.33 -15.18
C LYS A 318 -30.76 -7.28 -15.58
N ALA A 319 -30.49 -8.58 -15.44
CA ALA A 319 -31.41 -9.65 -15.87
C ALA A 319 -32.81 -9.52 -15.24
N SER A 320 -33.84 -9.88 -15.98
CA SER A 320 -35.23 -9.78 -15.54
C SER A 320 -35.58 -10.86 -14.50
N LEU A 321 -36.66 -10.63 -13.74
CA LEU A 321 -37.18 -11.63 -12.81
C LEU A 321 -37.56 -12.93 -13.52
N GLU A 322 -38.07 -12.84 -14.74
CA GLU A 322 -38.48 -13.97 -15.58
C GLU A 322 -37.26 -14.78 -16.05
N GLU A 323 -36.17 -14.11 -16.45
CA GLU A 323 -34.91 -14.76 -16.80
C GLU A 323 -34.30 -15.50 -15.60
N ILE A 324 -34.33 -14.88 -14.41
CA ILE A 324 -33.86 -15.50 -13.17
C ILE A 324 -34.68 -16.76 -12.84
N LEU A 325 -36.00 -16.72 -13.03
CA LEU A 325 -36.88 -17.89 -12.86
C LEU A 325 -36.65 -18.96 -13.96
N MET A 326 -36.36 -18.56 -15.20
CA MET A 326 -36.02 -19.47 -16.29
C MET A 326 -34.67 -20.17 -16.06
N ILE A 327 -33.67 -19.46 -15.52
CA ILE A 327 -32.39 -20.03 -15.11
C ILE A 327 -32.59 -21.00 -13.93
N LYS A 328 -33.37 -20.62 -12.92
CA LYS A 328 -33.70 -21.46 -11.75
C LYS A 328 -34.38 -22.79 -12.14
N SER A 329 -35.33 -22.75 -13.08
CA SER A 329 -36.00 -23.97 -13.57
C SER A 329 -35.07 -24.86 -14.42
N LYS A 330 -34.24 -24.28 -15.29
CA LYS A 330 -33.20 -25.01 -16.05
C LYS A 330 -32.15 -25.67 -15.16
N LEU A 331 -31.80 -25.06 -14.03
CA LEU A 331 -30.90 -25.67 -13.02
C LEU A 331 -31.59 -26.81 -12.27
N LYS A 332 -32.86 -26.67 -11.88
CA LYS A 332 -33.61 -27.75 -11.20
C LYS A 332 -33.76 -29.00 -12.10
N LYS A 333 -33.89 -28.84 -13.42
CA LYS A 333 -33.86 -29.92 -14.43
C LYS A 333 -32.46 -30.50 -14.74
N ARG A 334 -31.44 -30.18 -13.94
CA ARG A 334 -30.08 -30.77 -14.02
C ARG A 334 -29.60 -31.40 -12.71
N LEU A 335 -30.48 -31.44 -11.70
CA LEU A 335 -30.27 -32.06 -10.39
C LEU A 335 -31.27 -33.22 -10.15
N LEU A 336 -31.97 -33.58 -11.21
CA LEU A 336 -32.83 -34.73 -11.45
C LEU A 336 -32.42 -35.29 -12.82
#